data_AF-A0A916R8C6-F1
#
_entry.id   AF-A0A916R8C6-F1
#
_cell.length_a   1.000
_cell.length_b   1.000
_cell.length_c   1.000
_cell.angle_alpha   90.00
_cell.angle_beta   90.00
_cell.angle_gamma   90.00
#
_symmetry.space_group_name_H-M   'P 1'
#
loop_
_entity.id
_entity.type
_entity.pdbx_description
1 polymer ?
#
loop_
_entity_poly.entity_id
_entity_poly.type
_entity_poly.pdbx_seq_one_letter_code
_entity_poly.pdbx_strand_id
1 'polypeptide(L)'
;MHISHMRVWELIAQGAHARALVLEDDAVLSQKLPAVLGELETLDYDLIRIEACWRARVFAPIGSLAHGVLVRPFRSTPGGASGYIISRDAAKRLLRDEAVKQRQLDLALYDPFRQPGRGLSRVLLDPALVIQEGDIAGADRQSGVARSDIILAGNEKPANLSLLARRFLDRAWFKTWNLIDHIWNLARKIETKPITWQ
;
A
#
# COMPACT_ATOMS: atom_id res chain seq x y z
N MET A 1 10.06 0.58 -10.78
CA MET A 1 9.12 0.31 -9.67
C MET A 1 9.29 -1.07 -9.03
N HIS A 2 9.52 -2.16 -9.76
CA HIS A 2 9.52 -3.50 -9.14
C HIS A 2 10.50 -3.67 -7.94
N ILE A 3 11.74 -3.19 -8.09
CA ILE A 3 12.78 -3.26 -7.04
C ILE A 3 12.42 -2.40 -5.82
N SER A 4 11.73 -1.26 -6.00
CA SER A 4 11.33 -0.41 -4.86
C SER A 4 10.28 -1.09 -4.00
N HIS A 5 9.33 -1.82 -4.57
CA HIS A 5 8.36 -2.60 -3.79
C HIS A 5 9.01 -3.76 -3.05
N MET A 6 9.97 -4.45 -3.66
CA MET A 6 10.73 -5.49 -2.94
C MET A 6 11.47 -4.89 -1.74
N ARG A 7 12.08 -3.71 -1.88
CA ARG A 7 12.74 -3.03 -0.76
C ARG A 7 11.75 -2.62 0.33
N VAL A 8 10.55 -2.16 -0.05
CA VAL A 8 9.46 -1.89 0.89
C VAL A 8 9.04 -3.16 1.62
N TRP A 9 8.91 -4.29 0.93
CA TRP A 9 8.58 -5.58 1.55
C TRP A 9 9.66 -6.05 2.52
N GLU A 10 10.95 -5.79 2.24
CA GLU A 10 12.03 -6.10 3.18
C GLU A 10 11.87 -5.33 4.49
N LEU A 11 11.55 -4.03 4.40
CA LEU A 11 11.28 -3.18 5.57
C LEU A 11 10.07 -3.71 6.36
N ILE A 12 8.99 -4.07 5.66
CA ILE A 12 7.79 -4.63 6.28
C ILE A 12 8.11 -5.96 6.97
N ALA A 13 8.85 -6.85 6.29
CA ALA A 13 9.22 -8.17 6.80
C ALA A 13 10.07 -8.10 8.08
N GLN A 14 10.91 -7.07 8.19
CA GLN A 14 11.78 -6.80 9.34
C GLN A 14 11.06 -5.99 10.44
N GLY A 15 9.97 -5.32 10.11
CA GLY A 15 9.21 -4.46 11.01
C GLY A 15 8.38 -5.21 12.05
N ALA A 16 7.94 -4.47 13.08
CA ALA A 16 7.14 -4.99 14.18
C ALA A 16 5.65 -5.17 13.83
N HIS A 17 5.13 -4.35 12.92
CA HIS A 17 3.71 -4.32 12.57
C HIS A 17 3.27 -5.56 11.78
N ALA A 18 2.04 -6.02 12.01
CA ALA A 18 1.48 -7.18 11.33
C ALA A 18 1.11 -6.92 9.86
N ARG A 19 0.83 -5.65 9.52
CA ARG A 19 0.47 -5.19 8.17
C ARG A 19 1.09 -3.84 7.89
N ALA A 20 1.17 -3.49 6.61
CA ALA A 20 1.58 -2.17 6.16
C ALA A 20 0.74 -1.71 4.96
N LEU A 21 0.46 -0.41 4.93
CA LEU A 21 -0.06 0.30 3.77
C LEU A 21 1.11 0.69 2.86
N VAL A 22 1.04 0.31 1.59
CA VAL A 22 2.01 0.66 0.55
C VAL A 22 1.34 1.59 -0.44
N LEU A 23 1.97 2.73 -0.70
CA LEU A 23 1.52 3.76 -1.64
C LEU A 23 2.68 4.17 -2.54
N GLU A 24 2.39 4.38 -3.83
CA GLU A 24 3.29 5.06 -4.76
C GLU A 24 3.22 6.58 -4.56
N ASP A 25 4.16 7.31 -5.16
CA ASP A 25 4.28 8.76 -5.02
C ASP A 25 3.22 9.55 -5.79
N ASP A 26 2.62 8.94 -6.80
CA ASP A 26 1.52 9.47 -7.61
C ASP A 26 0.13 8.95 -7.16
N ALA A 27 0.04 8.36 -5.97
CA ALA A 27 -1.22 7.89 -5.41
C ALA A 27 -2.08 9.04 -4.88
N VAL A 28 -3.29 9.18 -5.42
CA VAL A 28 -4.32 10.11 -4.92
C VAL A 28 -5.30 9.35 -4.02
N LEU A 29 -5.49 9.88 -2.81
CA LEU A 29 -6.16 9.18 -1.72
C LEU A 29 -7.56 9.70 -1.44
N SER A 30 -8.48 8.79 -1.13
CA SER A 30 -9.82 9.10 -0.65
C SER A 30 -9.79 9.63 0.78
N GLN A 31 -10.68 10.59 1.08
CA GLN A 31 -10.89 11.08 2.45
C GLN A 31 -11.44 10.00 3.39
N LYS A 32 -12.01 8.92 2.84
CA LYS A 32 -12.52 7.76 3.62
C LYS A 32 -11.39 6.87 4.16
N LEU A 33 -10.17 6.99 3.62
CA LEU A 33 -9.07 6.06 3.91
C LEU A 33 -8.76 5.94 5.42
N PRO A 34 -8.59 7.03 6.21
CA PRO A 34 -8.24 6.90 7.61
C PRO A 34 -9.27 6.12 8.45
N ALA A 35 -10.56 6.34 8.20
CA ALA A 35 -11.62 5.62 8.90
C ALA A 35 -11.61 4.12 8.53
N VAL A 36 -11.40 3.81 7.25
CA VAL A 36 -11.27 2.43 6.79
C VAL A 36 -10.03 1.74 7.37
N LEU A 37 -8.89 2.45 7.47
CA LEU A 37 -7.68 1.93 8.10
C LEU A 37 -7.91 1.53 9.57
N GLY A 38 -8.78 2.26 10.29
CA GLY A 38 -9.15 1.97 11.66
C GLY A 38 -9.92 0.65 11.87
N GLU A 39 -10.48 0.08 10.80
CA GLU A 39 -11.25 -1.17 10.85
C GLU A 39 -10.51 -2.36 10.20
N LEU A 40 -9.29 -2.16 9.70
CA LEU A 40 -8.54 -3.20 8.97
C LEU A 40 -8.18 -4.43 9.79
N GLU A 41 -8.14 -4.32 11.11
CA GLU A 41 -7.89 -5.46 11.99
C GLU A 41 -8.99 -6.53 11.89
N THR A 42 -10.19 -6.14 11.42
CA THR A 42 -11.29 -7.08 11.19
C THR A 42 -11.12 -7.96 9.94
N LEU A 43 -10.17 -7.62 9.06
CA LEU A 43 -9.92 -8.34 7.82
C LEU A 43 -8.70 -9.24 7.97
N ASP A 44 -8.84 -10.53 7.66
CA ASP A 44 -7.70 -11.47 7.66
C ASP A 44 -7.29 -11.91 6.26
N TYR A 45 -6.74 -10.97 5.48
CA TYR A 45 -6.22 -11.21 4.14
C TYR A 45 -4.75 -10.84 4.01
N ASP A 46 -4.03 -11.58 3.18
CA ASP A 46 -2.63 -11.31 2.86
C ASP A 46 -2.47 -10.00 2.12
N LEU A 47 -3.39 -9.73 1.20
CA LEU A 47 -3.36 -8.57 0.33
C LEU A 47 -4.75 -7.95 0.20
N ILE A 48 -4.86 -6.66 0.52
CA ILE A 48 -6.08 -5.87 0.33
C ILE A 48 -5.77 -4.81 -0.71
N ARG A 49 -6.35 -4.95 -1.90
CA ARG A 49 -6.24 -3.93 -2.94
C ARG A 49 -7.17 -2.77 -2.60
N ILE A 50 -6.62 -1.57 -2.59
CA ILE A 50 -7.38 -0.34 -2.36
C ILE A 50 -7.32 0.63 -3.53
N GLU A 51 -6.58 0.27 -4.58
CA GLU A 51 -6.45 1.01 -5.82
C GLU A 51 -7.58 0.70 -6.80
N ALA A 52 -8.05 1.75 -7.46
CA ALA A 52 -9.04 1.69 -8.52
C ALA A 52 -8.61 0.71 -9.62
N CYS A 53 -9.56 0.02 -10.21
CA CYS A 53 -9.24 -0.84 -11.34
C CYS A 53 -10.35 -0.82 -12.38
N TRP A 54 -9.94 -0.90 -13.62
CA TRP A 54 -10.83 -0.86 -14.77
C TRP A 54 -11.55 -2.20 -15.02
N ARG A 55 -10.91 -3.32 -14.64
CA ARG A 55 -11.38 -4.68 -14.96
C ARG A 55 -10.98 -5.65 -13.86
N ALA A 56 -11.88 -5.85 -12.90
CA ALA A 56 -11.77 -6.96 -11.94
C ALA A 56 -12.99 -7.87 -12.02
N ARG A 57 -12.75 -9.18 -11.99
CA ARG A 57 -13.81 -10.18 -11.77
C ARG A 57 -13.93 -10.39 -10.28
N VAL A 58 -14.97 -9.81 -9.70
CA VAL A 58 -15.25 -9.85 -8.26
C VAL A 58 -16.36 -10.84 -7.93
N PHE A 59 -16.38 -11.27 -6.68
CA PHE A 59 -17.50 -12.00 -6.09
C PHE A 59 -18.42 -11.04 -5.33
N ALA A 60 -19.51 -11.59 -4.77
CA ALA A 60 -20.38 -10.86 -3.86
C ALA A 60 -19.58 -10.29 -2.66
N PRO A 61 -19.97 -9.12 -2.12
CA PRO A 61 -19.36 -8.61 -0.91
C PRO A 61 -19.49 -9.60 0.24
N ILE A 62 -18.44 -9.69 1.05
CA ILE A 62 -18.42 -10.55 2.25
C ILE A 62 -18.48 -9.75 3.54
N GLY A 63 -18.50 -8.42 3.43
CA GLY A 63 -18.54 -7.49 4.54
C GLY A 63 -18.44 -6.05 4.06
N SER A 64 -18.49 -5.13 5.02
CA SER A 64 -18.35 -3.69 4.80
C SER A 64 -17.53 -3.08 5.91
N LEU A 65 -16.83 -2.01 5.58
CA LEU A 65 -16.07 -1.16 6.48
C LEU A 65 -16.73 0.22 6.59
N ALA A 66 -16.09 1.12 7.35
CA ALA A 66 -16.44 2.52 7.47
C ALA A 66 -16.86 3.16 6.14
N HIS A 67 -17.88 4.02 6.20
CA HIS A 67 -18.44 4.72 5.03
C HIS A 67 -19.02 3.79 3.94
N GLY A 68 -19.42 2.56 4.32
CA GLY A 68 -20.07 1.60 3.43
C GLY A 68 -19.12 0.98 2.40
N VAL A 69 -17.81 1.05 2.64
CA VAL A 69 -16.80 0.47 1.73
C VAL A 69 -16.89 -1.05 1.80
N LEU A 70 -17.28 -1.67 0.70
CA LEU A 70 -17.49 -3.10 0.60
C LEU A 70 -16.16 -3.84 0.46
N VAL A 71 -16.08 -5.01 1.09
CA VAL A 71 -14.96 -5.93 0.96
C VAL A 71 -15.36 -7.05 0.01
N ARG A 72 -14.63 -7.19 -1.10
CA ARG A 72 -14.95 -8.17 -2.14
C ARG A 72 -13.78 -9.10 -2.43
N PRO A 73 -13.99 -10.42 -2.38
CA PRO A 73 -13.07 -11.35 -2.99
C PRO A 73 -13.02 -11.11 -4.50
N PHE A 74 -11.87 -11.36 -5.13
CA PHE A 74 -11.73 -11.26 -6.57
C PHE A 74 -10.82 -12.35 -7.12
N ARG A 75 -11.05 -12.72 -8.38
CA ARG A 75 -10.25 -13.71 -9.11
C ARG A 75 -9.98 -13.23 -10.53
N SER A 76 -9.09 -12.26 -10.61
CA SER A 76 -8.60 -11.64 -11.84
C SER A 76 -7.23 -11.02 -11.56
N THR A 77 -6.56 -10.56 -12.61
CA THR A 77 -5.25 -9.91 -12.51
C THR A 77 -5.39 -8.43 -12.87
N PRO A 78 -5.94 -7.58 -11.98
CA PRO A 78 -6.00 -6.14 -12.22
C PRO A 78 -4.59 -5.57 -12.34
N GLY A 79 -4.41 -4.63 -13.28
CA GLY A 79 -3.17 -3.88 -13.42
C GLY A 79 -3.04 -2.78 -12.36
N GLY A 80 -1.82 -2.27 -12.21
CA GLY A 80 -1.49 -1.20 -11.26
C GLY A 80 -1.23 -1.72 -9.85
N ALA A 81 -0.39 -1.02 -9.10
CA ALA A 81 -0.09 -1.31 -7.70
C ALA A 81 0.16 -0.02 -6.88
N SER A 82 -0.45 1.10 -7.28
CA SER A 82 -0.25 2.41 -6.64
C SER A 82 -0.75 2.46 -5.19
N GLY A 83 -1.63 1.53 -4.80
CA GLY A 83 -2.12 1.42 -3.42
C GLY A 83 -2.61 0.03 -3.02
N TYR A 84 -2.00 -0.53 -1.98
CA TYR A 84 -2.45 -1.79 -1.36
C TYR A 84 -2.00 -1.91 0.09
N ILE A 85 -2.67 -2.78 0.85
CA ILE A 85 -2.25 -3.19 2.19
C ILE A 85 -1.78 -4.64 2.11
N ILE A 86 -0.66 -4.93 2.76
CA ILE A 86 -0.06 -6.27 2.75
C ILE A 86 0.29 -6.72 4.17
N SER A 87 0.09 -8.01 4.45
CA SER A 87 0.56 -8.62 5.70
C SER A 87 2.07 -8.82 5.71
N ARG A 88 2.67 -8.74 6.90
CA ARG A 88 4.10 -9.01 7.08
C ARG A 88 4.48 -10.41 6.62
N ASP A 89 3.61 -11.39 6.84
CA ASP A 89 3.84 -12.77 6.41
C ASP A 89 3.79 -12.91 4.88
N ALA A 90 2.82 -12.25 4.23
CA ALA A 90 2.75 -12.19 2.77
C ALA A 90 3.99 -11.53 2.15
N ALA A 91 4.47 -10.43 2.74
CA ALA A 91 5.72 -9.79 2.33
C ALA A 91 6.92 -10.75 2.43
N LYS A 92 7.02 -11.52 3.53
CA LYS A 92 8.06 -12.56 3.69
C LYS A 92 7.95 -13.67 2.65
N ARG A 93 6.74 -14.15 2.36
CA ARG A 93 6.50 -15.17 1.34
C ARG A 93 6.89 -14.67 -0.05
N LEU A 94 6.49 -13.44 -0.41
CA LEU A 94 6.85 -12.82 -1.68
C LEU A 94 8.36 -12.71 -1.86
N LEU A 95 9.10 -12.28 -0.84
CA LEU A 95 10.56 -12.14 -0.89
C LEU A 95 11.31 -13.47 -1.05
N ARG A 96 10.70 -14.59 -0.63
CA ARG A 96 11.28 -15.94 -0.76
C ARG A 96 10.99 -16.58 -2.11
N ASP A 97 10.04 -16.04 -2.87
CA ASP A 97 9.67 -16.59 -4.17
C ASP A 97 10.54 -15.97 -5.27
N GLU A 98 11.40 -16.77 -5.90
CA GLU A 98 12.29 -16.31 -6.96
C GLU A 98 11.52 -15.78 -8.19
N ALA A 99 10.30 -16.25 -8.43
CA ALA A 99 9.46 -15.73 -9.50
C ALA A 99 9.09 -14.27 -9.27
N VAL A 100 9.13 -13.78 -8.02
CA VAL A 100 8.86 -12.37 -7.75
C VAL A 100 9.80 -11.48 -8.53
N LYS A 101 11.09 -11.81 -8.67
CA LYS A 101 12.11 -11.00 -9.37
C LYS A 101 11.91 -10.94 -10.89
N GLN A 102 11.20 -11.91 -11.45
CA GLN A 102 11.08 -12.11 -12.89
C GLN A 102 9.73 -11.64 -13.44
N ARG A 103 8.77 -11.37 -12.57
CA ARG A 103 7.41 -11.01 -12.94
C ARG A 103 7.17 -9.51 -12.75
N GLN A 104 6.27 -8.97 -13.57
CA GLN A 104 5.72 -7.64 -13.32
C GLN A 104 5.03 -7.63 -11.94
N LEU A 105 5.09 -6.48 -11.27
CA LEU A 105 4.64 -6.33 -9.88
C LEU A 105 3.17 -6.72 -9.70
N ASP A 106 2.31 -6.24 -10.58
CA ASP A 106 0.88 -6.54 -10.61
C ASP A 106 0.62 -8.04 -10.82
N LEU A 107 1.38 -8.70 -11.69
CA LEU A 107 1.31 -10.15 -11.88
C LEU A 107 1.77 -10.92 -10.64
N ALA A 108 2.85 -10.47 -9.99
CA ALA A 108 3.34 -11.09 -8.76
C ALA A 108 2.32 -10.93 -7.62
N LEU A 109 1.69 -9.76 -7.53
CA LEU A 109 0.70 -9.47 -6.51
C LEU A 109 -0.62 -10.16 -6.80
N TYR A 110 -1.17 -10.09 -8.01
CA TYR A 110 -2.58 -10.33 -8.27
C TYR A 110 -2.93 -11.53 -9.15
N ASP A 111 -1.97 -12.15 -9.86
CA ASP A 111 -2.29 -13.33 -10.68
C ASP A 111 -2.72 -14.52 -9.79
N PRO A 112 -4.00 -14.95 -9.84
CA PRO A 112 -4.48 -16.02 -8.95
C PRO A 112 -4.09 -17.41 -9.45
N PHE A 113 -3.46 -17.54 -10.63
CA PHE A 113 -3.16 -18.82 -11.27
C PHE A 113 -1.69 -19.20 -11.19
N ARG A 114 -0.78 -18.24 -11.02
CA ARG A 114 0.68 -18.47 -10.99
C ARG A 114 1.32 -17.87 -9.75
N GLN A 115 2.38 -18.50 -9.27
CA GLN A 115 3.17 -17.97 -8.16
C GLN A 115 3.89 -16.66 -8.51
N PRO A 116 4.09 -15.75 -7.55
CA PRO A 116 3.69 -15.89 -6.14
C PRO A 116 2.21 -15.55 -5.87
N GLY A 117 1.51 -14.91 -6.81
CA GLY A 117 0.14 -14.45 -6.60
C GLY A 117 -0.84 -15.57 -6.21
N ARG A 118 -0.72 -16.76 -6.81
CA ARG A 118 -1.57 -17.91 -6.42
C ARG A 118 -1.54 -18.21 -4.91
N GLY A 119 -0.44 -17.93 -4.23
CA GLY A 119 -0.24 -18.19 -2.80
C GLY A 119 -0.73 -17.11 -1.83
N LEU A 120 -1.41 -16.05 -2.30
CA LEU A 120 -1.91 -14.97 -1.45
C LEU A 120 -3.44 -14.98 -1.36
N SER A 121 -3.97 -14.91 -0.13
CA SER A 121 -5.39 -14.59 0.10
C SER A 121 -5.63 -13.11 -0.18
N ARG A 122 -6.71 -12.79 -0.91
CA ARG A 122 -6.90 -11.42 -1.40
C ARG A 122 -8.33 -10.98 -1.48
N VAL A 123 -8.52 -9.69 -1.20
CA VAL A 123 -9.76 -8.94 -1.41
C VAL A 123 -9.42 -7.58 -2.01
N LEU A 124 -10.45 -6.92 -2.55
CA LEU A 124 -10.40 -5.52 -2.91
C LEU A 124 -11.47 -4.74 -2.17
N LEU A 125 -11.26 -3.43 -2.06
CA LEU A 125 -12.24 -2.49 -1.52
C LEU A 125 -13.04 -1.83 -2.65
N ASP A 126 -14.33 -1.66 -2.41
CA ASP A 126 -15.29 -1.11 -3.35
C ASP A 126 -16.24 -0.12 -2.64
N PRO A 127 -16.15 1.19 -2.91
CA PRO A 127 -15.27 1.85 -3.88
C PRO A 127 -13.79 1.76 -3.50
N ALA A 128 -12.92 1.91 -4.50
CA ALA A 128 -11.49 2.03 -4.27
C ALA A 128 -11.15 3.32 -3.52
N LEU A 129 -10.09 3.27 -2.71
CA LEU A 129 -9.63 4.38 -1.87
C LEU A 129 -8.40 5.09 -2.43
N VAL A 130 -7.79 4.54 -3.47
CA VAL A 130 -6.62 5.08 -4.16
C VAL A 130 -6.90 5.10 -5.66
N ILE A 131 -6.47 6.16 -6.33
CA ILE A 131 -6.37 6.21 -7.79
C ILE A 131 -5.00 6.77 -8.15
N GLN A 132 -4.40 6.25 -9.22
CA GLN A 132 -3.15 6.81 -9.74
C GLN A 132 -3.41 8.17 -10.38
N GLU A 133 -2.52 9.16 -10.18
CA GLU A 133 -2.70 10.52 -10.70
C GLU A 133 -2.95 10.55 -12.21
N GLY A 134 -2.25 9.70 -12.98
CA GLY A 134 -2.45 9.58 -14.42
C GLY A 134 -3.83 9.05 -14.84
N ASP A 135 -4.51 8.29 -13.98
CA ASP A 135 -5.80 7.66 -14.26
C ASP A 135 -7.00 8.54 -13.90
N ILE A 136 -6.76 9.66 -13.22
CA ILE A 136 -7.78 10.64 -12.80
C ILE A 136 -8.66 11.11 -13.96
N ALA A 137 -8.04 11.54 -15.06
CA ALA A 137 -8.77 12.07 -16.22
C ALA A 137 -9.64 11.00 -16.91
N GLY A 138 -9.39 9.72 -16.59
CA GLY A 138 -10.17 8.57 -17.00
C GLY A 138 -11.14 8.06 -15.93
N ALA A 139 -11.15 8.60 -14.71
CA ALA A 139 -11.95 8.05 -13.61
C ALA A 139 -13.45 7.92 -13.94
N ASP A 140 -14.01 8.85 -14.72
CA ASP A 140 -15.40 8.77 -15.20
C ASP A 140 -15.65 7.67 -16.24
N ARG A 141 -14.59 7.24 -16.93
CA ARG A 141 -14.62 6.12 -17.89
C ARG A 141 -14.46 4.76 -17.19
N GLN A 142 -14.07 4.71 -15.90
CA GLN A 142 -14.07 3.47 -15.12
C GLN A 142 -15.52 3.04 -14.86
N SER A 143 -16.03 2.13 -15.70
CA SER A 143 -17.30 1.45 -15.47
C SER A 143 -17.06 0.09 -14.81
N GLY A 144 -17.53 -0.10 -13.57
CA GLY A 144 -17.43 -1.38 -12.87
C GLY A 144 -17.25 -1.28 -11.35
N VAL A 145 -17.02 -2.44 -10.75
CA VAL A 145 -16.71 -2.62 -9.32
C VAL A 145 -15.28 -2.15 -9.03
N ALA A 146 -15.04 -1.58 -7.84
CA ALA A 146 -13.79 -0.95 -7.42
C ALA A 146 -13.46 0.33 -8.19
N ARG A 147 -14.50 1.05 -8.64
CA ARG A 147 -14.36 2.44 -9.07
C ARG A 147 -13.93 3.29 -7.86
N SER A 148 -13.10 4.28 -8.12
CA SER A 148 -12.82 5.31 -7.11
C SER A 148 -13.93 6.35 -7.10
N ASP A 149 -14.48 6.63 -5.92
CA ASP A 149 -15.42 7.74 -5.69
C ASP A 149 -14.68 9.03 -5.30
N ILE A 150 -13.38 9.13 -5.59
CA ILE A 150 -12.62 10.36 -5.35
C ILE A 150 -13.15 11.43 -6.30
N ILE A 151 -14.00 12.31 -5.76
CA ILE A 151 -14.43 13.53 -6.44
C ILE A 151 -13.27 14.53 -6.35
N LEU A 152 -12.58 14.75 -7.46
CA LEU A 152 -11.80 15.96 -7.61
C LEU A 152 -12.79 17.08 -7.86
N ALA A 153 -12.82 18.07 -6.96
CA ALA A 153 -13.68 19.24 -7.12
C ALA A 153 -13.51 19.78 -8.55
N GLY A 154 -14.61 19.75 -9.32
CA GLY A 154 -14.59 20.12 -10.72
C GLY A 154 -14.19 21.58 -10.91
N ASN A 155 -13.26 21.83 -11.83
CA ASN A 155 -12.94 23.12 -12.46
C ASN A 155 -12.70 24.36 -11.60
N GLU A 156 -12.74 24.29 -10.29
CA GLU A 156 -12.13 25.27 -9.41
C GLU A 156 -10.70 24.82 -9.19
N LYS A 157 -9.73 25.50 -9.83
CA LYS A 157 -8.31 25.35 -9.49
C LYS A 157 -8.23 25.36 -7.96
N PRO A 158 -7.76 24.30 -7.30
CA PRO A 158 -7.72 24.30 -5.85
C PRO A 158 -6.83 25.47 -5.41
N ALA A 159 -7.45 26.48 -4.83
CA ALA A 159 -6.82 27.71 -4.39
C ALA A 159 -5.81 27.51 -3.24
N ASN A 160 -5.44 26.26 -2.92
CA ASN A 160 -4.46 25.94 -1.90
C ASN A 160 -3.60 24.73 -2.30
N LEU A 161 -2.75 24.95 -3.31
CA LEU A 161 -1.48 24.23 -3.49
C LEU A 161 -0.62 24.20 -2.20
N SER A 162 -0.92 25.08 -1.24
CA SER A 162 -0.28 25.20 0.08
C SER A 162 -0.68 24.11 1.09
N LEU A 163 -1.82 23.42 0.92
CA LEU A 163 -2.25 22.34 1.82
C LEU A 163 -1.57 21.00 1.49
N LEU A 164 -1.31 20.75 0.20
CA LEU A 164 -0.41 19.68 -0.25
C LEU A 164 1.03 19.96 0.24
N ALA A 165 1.51 21.20 0.13
CA ALA A 165 2.83 21.60 0.65
C ALA A 165 2.94 21.58 2.19
N ARG A 166 1.86 21.79 2.95
CA ARG A 166 1.90 21.70 4.42
C ARG A 166 2.06 20.26 4.93
N ARG A 167 1.58 19.22 4.22
CA ARG A 167 1.94 17.82 4.52
C ARG A 167 3.40 17.47 4.15
N PHE A 168 4.07 18.26 3.31
CA PHE A 168 5.52 18.15 3.10
C PHE A 168 6.34 18.65 4.29
N LEU A 169 5.78 19.47 5.18
CA LEU A 169 6.46 19.88 6.42
C LEU A 169 6.42 18.78 7.50
N ASP A 170 5.39 17.94 7.52
CA ASP A 170 5.37 16.73 8.38
C ASP A 170 6.37 15.66 7.89
N ARG A 171 6.74 15.69 6.61
CA ARG A 171 7.86 14.91 6.03
C ARG A 171 9.22 15.33 6.60
N ALA A 172 9.36 16.51 7.19
CA ALA A 172 10.56 16.89 7.95
C ALA A 172 10.56 16.27 9.37
N TRP A 173 9.37 16.06 9.96
CA TRP A 173 9.21 15.47 11.29
C TRP A 173 9.47 13.95 11.31
N PHE A 174 9.07 13.23 10.27
CA PHE A 174 9.34 11.77 10.16
C PHE A 174 10.78 11.43 9.70
N LYS A 175 11.54 12.41 9.18
CA LYS A 175 12.95 12.21 8.82
C LYS A 175 13.92 12.33 10.01
N THR A 176 13.57 13.04 11.08
CA THR A 176 14.45 13.21 12.25
C THR A 176 14.43 12.03 13.22
N TRP A 177 13.36 11.22 13.24
CA TRP A 177 13.29 10.03 14.10
C TRP A 177 14.29 8.93 13.69
N ASN A 178 14.50 8.73 12.39
CA ASN A 178 15.47 7.74 11.88
C ASN A 178 16.94 8.13 12.09
N LEU A 179 17.25 9.42 12.33
CA LEU A 179 18.62 9.88 12.55
C LEU A 179 19.01 9.82 14.04
N ILE A 180 18.07 10.10 14.95
CA ILE A 180 18.29 10.00 16.40
C ILE A 180 18.50 8.53 16.80
N ASP A 181 17.69 7.59 16.27
CA ASP A 181 17.88 6.16 16.54
C ASP A 181 19.20 5.61 15.95
N HIS A 182 19.65 6.13 14.81
CA HIS A 182 20.90 5.72 14.20
C HIS A 182 22.12 6.25 15.00
N ILE A 183 22.07 7.50 15.45
CA ILE A 183 23.12 8.12 16.29
C ILE A 183 23.15 7.47 17.69
N TRP A 184 21.99 7.17 18.28
CA TRP A 184 21.89 6.54 19.60
C TRP A 184 22.41 5.09 19.60
N ASN A 185 22.11 4.32 18.54
CA ASN A 185 22.64 2.96 18.36
C ASN A 185 24.14 2.93 18.02
N LEU A 186 24.68 3.98 17.38
CA LEU A 186 26.11 4.14 17.15
C LEU A 186 26.87 4.49 18.44
N ALA A 187 26.32 5.37 19.29
CA ALA A 187 26.92 5.74 20.57
C ALA A 187 27.04 4.54 21.53
N ARG A 188 25.99 3.70 21.64
CA ARG A 188 26.01 2.46 22.44
C ARG A 188 27.05 1.43 21.97
N LYS A 189 27.43 1.45 20.69
CA LYS A 189 28.38 0.50 20.11
C LYS A 189 29.84 0.90 20.36
N ILE A 190 30.07 2.18 20.68
CA ILE A 190 31.40 2.74 20.97
C ILE A 190 31.74 2.59 22.47
N GLU A 191 30.74 2.64 23.37
CA GLU A 191 30.94 2.44 24.82
C GLU A 191 31.21 0.99 25.25
N THR A 192 31.00 -0.02 24.39
CA THR A 192 31.13 -1.45 24.78
C THR A 192 32.43 -2.12 24.33
N LYS A 193 33.46 -1.38 23.91
CA LYS A 193 34.81 -1.95 23.75
C LYS A 193 35.65 -1.63 24.99
N PRO A 194 35.84 -2.57 25.94
CA PRO A 194 36.90 -2.42 26.91
C PRO A 194 38.23 -2.43 26.15
N ILE A 195 39.01 -1.36 26.30
CA ILE A 195 40.37 -1.26 25.81
C ILE A 195 41.20 -2.24 26.66
N THR A 196 41.53 -3.41 26.10
CA THR A 196 42.53 -4.30 26.66
C THR A 196 43.91 -3.83 26.20
N TRP A 197 44.71 -3.31 27.13
CA TRP A 197 46.14 -3.14 26.93
C TRP A 197 46.86 -4.43 27.30
N GLN A 198 47.36 -5.15 26.29
CA GLN A 198 48.54 -6.03 26.36
C GLN A 198 48.97 -6.44 24.96
#